data_AF-A0A2V6HT28-F1
#
_entry.id   AF-A0A2V6HT28-F1
#
_cell.length_a   1.000
_cell.length_b   1.000
_cell.length_c   1.000
_cell.angle_alpha   90.00
_cell.angle_beta   90.00
_cell.angle_gamma   90.00
#
_symmetry.space_group_name_H-M   'P 1'
#
loop_
_entity.id
_entity.type
_entity.pdbx_description
1 polymer ?
#
loop_
_entity_poly.entity_id
_entity_poly.type
_entity_poly.pdbx_seq_one_letter_code
_entity_poly.pdbx_strand_id
1 'polypeptide(L)'
;MAGNDFSRESLSVAAATYGALRKSEKAKNNERKIKFMKNRSLAICTTILSVVTCFAFLSQMQAAPDVAPAPDGCYPGFTTAEGCNALVHLTSGAGNTGLGWEALHAVTTGSYNTGVGAGALILNTGNSNTAVGTAALLLNTAGSNNT
;
A
#
# COMPACT_ATOMS: atom_id res chain seq x y z
N MET A 1 -15.54 -92.62 13.94
CA MET A 1 -14.40 -91.75 13.54
C MET A 1 -14.81 -90.32 13.12
N ALA A 2 -15.99 -89.78 13.49
CA ALA A 2 -16.48 -88.50 12.95
C ALA A 2 -16.14 -87.23 13.78
N GLY A 3 -15.46 -87.35 14.93
CA GLY A 3 -15.27 -86.23 15.86
C GLY A 3 -14.10 -85.27 15.56
N ASN A 4 -13.08 -85.71 14.81
CA ASN A 4 -11.86 -84.91 14.61
C ASN A 4 -11.90 -83.98 13.39
N ASP A 5 -12.79 -84.21 12.43
CA ASP A 5 -12.91 -83.35 11.24
C ASP A 5 -13.70 -82.06 11.53
N PHE A 6 -14.74 -82.13 12.37
CA PHE A 6 -15.53 -80.95 12.74
C PHE A 6 -14.69 -79.90 13.52
N SER A 7 -13.79 -80.36 14.39
CA SER A 7 -12.92 -79.47 15.17
C SER A 7 -11.85 -78.79 14.29
N ARG A 8 -11.33 -79.46 13.26
CA ARG A 8 -10.33 -78.89 12.35
C ARG A 8 -10.92 -77.87 11.38
N GLU A 9 -12.12 -78.11 10.87
CA GLU A 9 -12.85 -77.12 10.07
C GLU A 9 -13.19 -75.87 10.90
N SER A 10 -13.67 -76.05 12.14
CA SER A 10 -14.00 -74.92 13.02
C SER A 10 -12.80 -74.01 13.33
N LEU A 11 -11.60 -74.58 13.49
CA LEU A 11 -10.36 -73.83 13.71
C LEU A 11 -9.86 -73.12 12.44
N SER A 12 -10.00 -73.75 11.27
CA SER A 12 -9.66 -73.16 9.97
C SER A 12 -10.55 -71.95 9.65
N VAL A 13 -11.87 -72.09 9.86
CA VAL A 13 -12.83 -71.00 9.70
C VAL A 13 -12.53 -69.88 10.69
N ALA A 14 -12.24 -70.18 11.96
CA ALA A 14 -11.87 -69.17 12.95
C ALA A 14 -10.60 -68.38 12.57
N ALA A 15 -9.56 -69.07 12.07
CA ALA A 15 -8.32 -68.43 11.63
C ALA A 15 -8.52 -67.53 10.39
N ALA A 16 -9.31 -67.99 9.41
CA ALA A 16 -9.66 -67.20 8.23
C ALA A 16 -10.47 -65.94 8.61
N THR A 17 -11.43 -66.09 9.52
CA THR A 17 -12.26 -64.99 10.04
C THR A 17 -11.40 -63.97 10.80
N TYR A 18 -10.47 -64.44 11.64
CA TYR A 18 -9.54 -63.57 12.37
C TYR A 18 -8.58 -62.82 11.43
N GLY A 19 -8.07 -63.48 10.38
CA GLY A 19 -7.26 -62.85 9.34
C GLY A 19 -8.00 -61.73 8.59
N ALA A 20 -9.26 -61.97 8.25
CA ALA A 20 -10.13 -60.99 7.61
C ALA A 20 -10.44 -59.78 8.52
N LEU A 21 -10.74 -60.02 9.80
CA LEU A 21 -10.95 -58.97 10.81
C LEU A 21 -9.71 -58.10 10.98
N ARG A 22 -8.53 -58.72 11.12
CA ARG A 22 -7.25 -58.00 11.26
C ARG A 22 -6.93 -57.15 10.03
N LYS A 23 -7.29 -57.61 8.83
CA LYS A 23 -7.13 -56.84 7.58
C LYS A 23 -8.10 -55.66 7.53
N SER A 24 -9.36 -55.85 7.95
CA SER A 24 -10.37 -54.80 8.06
C SER A 24 -9.96 -53.70 9.05
N GLU A 25 -9.41 -54.08 10.21
CA GLU A 25 -8.96 -53.13 11.23
C GLU A 25 -7.74 -52.31 10.77
N LYS A 26 -6.77 -52.96 10.11
CA LYS A 26 -5.64 -52.26 9.49
C LYS A 26 -6.10 -51.25 8.43
N ALA A 27 -7.07 -51.63 7.58
CA ALA A 27 -7.63 -50.73 6.57
C ALA A 27 -8.30 -49.51 7.22
N LYS A 28 -9.16 -49.72 8.23
CA LYS A 28 -9.79 -48.63 9.00
C LYS A 28 -8.77 -47.71 9.68
N ASN A 29 -7.68 -48.27 10.22
CA ASN A 29 -6.62 -47.47 10.83
C ASN A 29 -5.86 -46.61 9.79
N ASN A 30 -5.60 -47.17 8.60
CA ASN A 30 -5.00 -46.42 7.50
C ASN A 30 -5.90 -45.28 7.01
N GLU A 31 -7.20 -45.52 6.86
CA GLU A 31 -8.17 -44.48 6.50
C GLU A 31 -8.21 -43.35 7.53
N ARG A 32 -8.20 -43.68 8.84
CA ARG A 32 -8.13 -42.69 9.92
C ARG A 32 -6.85 -41.85 9.83
N LYS A 33 -5.70 -42.48 9.58
CA LYS A 33 -4.42 -41.77 9.41
C LYS A 33 -4.44 -40.83 8.19
N ILE A 34 -4.95 -41.31 7.05
CA ILE A 34 -5.07 -40.49 5.82
C ILE A 34 -5.99 -39.30 6.08
N LYS A 35 -7.14 -39.52 6.74
CA LYS A 35 -8.10 -38.45 7.08
C LYS A 35 -7.49 -37.41 8.03
N PHE A 36 -6.73 -37.86 9.03
CA PHE A 36 -6.01 -36.99 9.95
C PHE A 36 -4.94 -36.14 9.22
N MET A 37 -4.12 -36.76 8.37
CA MET A 37 -3.09 -36.06 7.60
C MET A 37 -3.70 -35.05 6.63
N LYS A 38 -4.82 -35.39 5.98
CA LYS A 38 -5.51 -34.50 5.03
C LYS A 38 -6.10 -33.28 5.71
N ASN A 39 -6.68 -33.45 6.92
CA ASN A 39 -7.23 -32.34 7.70
C ASN A 39 -6.14 -31.38 8.20
N ARG A 40 -4.99 -31.93 8.63
CA ARG A 40 -3.84 -31.13 9.07
C ARG A 40 -3.19 -30.37 7.91
N SER A 41 -3.07 -30.99 6.74
CA SER A 41 -2.57 -30.34 5.52
C SER A 41 -3.49 -29.20 5.05
N LEU A 42 -4.81 -29.42 5.08
CA LEU A 42 -5.80 -28.40 4.71
C LEU A 42 -5.77 -27.18 5.66
N ALA A 43 -5.61 -27.42 6.96
CA ALA A 43 -5.45 -26.36 7.95
C ALA A 43 -4.18 -25.52 7.69
N ILE A 44 -3.06 -26.15 7.34
CA ILE A 44 -1.81 -25.44 7.04
C ILE A 44 -1.98 -24.60 5.76
N CYS A 45 -2.52 -25.17 4.68
CA CYS A 45 -2.73 -24.43 3.42
C CYS A 45 -3.64 -23.22 3.59
N THR A 46 -4.74 -23.34 4.35
CA THR A 46 -5.67 -22.23 4.59
C THR A 46 -5.04 -21.12 5.43
N THR A 47 -4.25 -21.46 6.46
CA THR A 47 -3.51 -20.45 7.24
C THR A 47 -2.47 -19.71 6.40
N ILE A 48 -1.68 -20.41 5.59
CA ILE A 48 -0.67 -19.79 4.72
C ILE A 48 -1.36 -18.86 3.71
N LEU A 49 -2.44 -19.31 3.08
CA LEU A 49 -3.19 -18.49 2.13
C LEU A 49 -3.72 -17.22 2.80
N SER A 50 -4.29 -17.33 4.00
CA SER A 50 -4.78 -16.16 4.76
C SER A 50 -3.67 -15.16 5.09
N VAL A 51 -2.49 -15.64 5.49
CA VAL A 51 -1.34 -14.78 5.81
C VAL A 51 -0.81 -14.08 4.55
N VAL A 52 -0.70 -14.80 3.43
CA VAL A 52 -0.30 -14.22 2.14
C VAL A 52 -1.30 -13.15 1.68
N THR A 53 -2.61 -13.39 1.84
CA THR A 53 -3.63 -12.37 1.53
C THR A 53 -3.53 -11.16 2.45
N CYS A 54 -3.24 -11.35 3.75
CA CYS A 54 -3.05 -10.23 4.67
C CYS A 54 -1.84 -9.38 4.26
N PHE A 55 -0.70 -9.98 3.93
CA PHE A 55 0.48 -9.22 3.51
C PHE A 55 0.26 -8.47 2.18
N ALA A 56 -0.48 -9.04 1.24
CA ALA A 56 -0.87 -8.33 0.01
C ALA A 56 -1.84 -7.16 0.28
N PHE A 57 -2.67 -7.26 1.32
CA PHE A 57 -3.54 -6.17 1.78
C PHE A 57 -2.83 -5.12 2.63
N LEU A 58 -1.66 -5.43 3.21
CA LEU A 58 -0.85 -4.42 3.90
C LEU A 58 -0.15 -3.48 2.91
N SER A 59 0.21 -3.94 1.71
CA SER A 59 0.83 -3.08 0.68
C SER A 59 -0.09 -1.98 0.13
N GLN A 60 -1.40 -2.08 0.39
CA GLN A 60 -2.41 -1.07 0.05
C GLN A 60 -2.75 -0.15 1.24
N MET A 61 -2.14 -0.38 2.41
CA MET A 61 -2.03 0.58 3.51
C MET A 61 -0.67 1.31 3.47
N GLN A 62 -0.23 1.70 2.28
CA GLN A 62 0.83 2.69 2.17
C GLN A 62 0.30 4.00 2.77
N ALA A 63 1.10 4.65 3.63
CA ALA A 63 0.83 6.00 4.09
C ALA A 63 0.39 6.88 2.90
N ALA A 64 -0.60 7.74 3.13
CA ALA A 64 -1.13 8.64 2.11
C ALA A 64 0.02 9.17 1.24
N PRO A 65 -0.10 9.13 -0.10
CA PRO A 65 1.00 9.50 -0.98
C PRO A 65 1.54 10.84 -0.51
N ASP A 66 2.83 10.87 -0.19
CA ASP A 66 3.53 12.10 0.15
C ASP A 66 3.09 13.14 -0.88
N VAL A 67 2.41 14.19 -0.41
CA VAL A 67 2.11 15.34 -1.26
C VAL A 67 3.45 15.80 -1.77
N ALA A 68 3.71 15.50 -3.03
CA ALA A 68 4.92 15.89 -3.71
C ALA A 68 4.58 17.23 -4.37
N PRO A 69 5.27 18.31 -3.99
CA PRO A 69 6.43 18.39 -3.08
C PRO A 69 6.08 18.47 -1.58
N ALA A 70 7.01 18.00 -0.74
CA ALA A 70 6.79 17.75 0.69
C ALA A 70 6.32 19.02 1.47
N PRO A 71 5.41 18.87 2.46
CA PRO A 71 4.82 19.98 3.23
C PRO A 71 5.80 20.86 4.04
N ASP A 72 7.06 20.47 4.16
CA ASP A 72 8.08 21.20 4.90
C ASP A 72 9.50 21.03 4.30
N GLY A 73 9.58 20.50 3.08
CA GLY A 73 10.85 20.26 2.38
C GLY A 73 11.31 21.48 1.57
N CYS A 74 12.62 21.70 1.50
CA CYS A 74 13.20 22.70 0.61
C CYS A 74 12.84 22.39 -0.85
N TYR A 75 12.06 23.24 -1.50
CA TYR A 75 11.81 23.13 -2.93
C TYR A 75 13.11 23.44 -3.70
N PRO A 76 13.31 22.85 -4.90
CA PRO A 76 14.42 23.22 -5.78
C PRO A 76 14.52 24.74 -6.00
N GLY A 77 15.75 25.22 -6.19
CA GLY A 77 15.99 26.65 -6.43
C GLY A 77 15.77 27.54 -5.20
N PHE A 78 15.85 27.01 -3.98
CA PHE A 78 15.69 27.80 -2.74
C PHE A 78 14.30 28.47 -2.65
N THR A 79 13.27 27.75 -3.08
CA THR A 79 11.89 28.25 -3.13
C THR A 79 11.09 27.74 -1.92
N THR A 80 10.10 28.52 -1.48
CA THR A 80 9.11 28.13 -0.48
C THR A 80 7.72 28.32 -1.07
N ALA A 81 6.92 27.26 -1.14
CA ALA A 81 5.56 27.30 -1.65
C ALA A 81 4.59 26.64 -0.66
N GLU A 82 3.79 27.47 0.01
CA GLU A 82 2.80 27.02 0.98
C GLU A 82 1.41 27.52 0.58
N GLY A 83 0.52 26.60 0.25
CA GLY A 83 -0.83 26.93 -0.21
C GLY A 83 -1.20 26.18 -1.49
N CYS A 84 -2.49 25.93 -1.69
CA CYS A 84 -2.96 25.25 -2.88
C CYS A 84 -2.63 26.08 -4.14
N ASN A 85 -2.00 25.45 -5.12
CA ASN A 85 -1.52 26.03 -6.38
C ASN A 85 -0.47 27.15 -6.24
N ALA A 86 0.20 27.27 -5.09
CA ALA A 86 1.33 28.19 -4.96
C ALA A 86 2.51 27.69 -5.81
N LEU A 87 3.10 28.57 -6.63
CA LEU A 87 4.31 28.32 -7.44
C LEU A 87 4.28 27.07 -8.34
N VAL A 88 3.09 26.56 -8.68
CA VAL A 88 2.92 25.29 -9.41
C VAL A 88 3.50 25.31 -10.83
N HIS A 89 3.66 26.49 -11.43
CA HIS A 89 4.19 26.67 -12.79
C HIS A 89 5.68 27.06 -12.85
N LEU A 90 6.40 27.10 -11.73
CA LEU A 90 7.82 27.47 -11.71
C LEU A 90 8.67 26.40 -12.42
N THR A 91 9.43 26.79 -13.44
CA THR A 91 10.27 25.88 -14.25
C THR A 91 11.77 26.05 -14.03
N SER A 92 12.27 27.29 -13.94
CA SER A 92 13.72 27.56 -13.82
C SER A 92 14.11 28.75 -12.93
N GLY A 93 13.15 29.47 -12.37
CA GLY A 93 13.41 30.57 -11.42
C GLY A 93 13.82 30.07 -10.03
N ALA A 94 14.42 30.94 -9.22
CA ALA A 94 14.93 30.62 -7.90
C ALA A 94 14.59 31.70 -6.85
N GLY A 95 14.58 31.32 -5.57
CA GLY A 95 14.43 32.24 -4.44
C GLY A 95 13.03 32.83 -4.32
N ASN A 96 11.99 32.13 -4.77
CA ASN A 96 10.61 32.61 -4.66
C ASN A 96 9.98 32.16 -3.33
N THR A 97 9.16 33.01 -2.72
CA THR A 97 8.36 32.68 -1.53
C THR A 97 6.89 32.94 -1.84
N GLY A 98 6.09 31.88 -1.99
CA GLY A 98 4.65 31.95 -2.23
C GLY A 98 3.87 31.36 -1.07
N LEU A 99 3.16 32.21 -0.32
CA LEU A 99 2.34 31.80 0.82
C LEU A 99 0.87 32.22 0.58
N GLY A 100 -0.02 31.26 0.35
CA GLY A 100 -1.46 31.49 0.13
C GLY A 100 -2.01 30.75 -1.09
N TRP A 101 -3.34 30.67 -1.19
CA TRP A 101 -4.03 30.11 -2.36
C TRP A 101 -3.64 30.89 -3.62
N GLU A 102 -3.15 30.21 -4.65
CA GLU A 102 -2.76 30.81 -5.94
C GLU A 102 -1.63 31.87 -5.84
N ALA A 103 -0.85 31.89 -4.75
CA ALA A 103 0.28 32.81 -4.63
C ALA A 103 1.36 32.49 -5.68
N LEU A 104 1.78 33.50 -6.45
CA LEU A 104 2.79 33.37 -7.52
C LEU A 104 2.44 32.30 -8.59
N HIS A 105 1.15 32.03 -8.83
CA HIS A 105 0.70 30.95 -9.71
C HIS A 105 1.33 30.97 -11.11
N ALA A 106 1.35 32.12 -11.81
CA ALA A 106 1.82 32.20 -13.20
C ALA A 106 3.34 32.41 -13.36
N VAL A 107 4.11 32.45 -12.27
CA VAL A 107 5.57 32.64 -12.36
C VAL A 107 6.21 31.38 -12.94
N THR A 108 6.84 31.50 -14.11
CA THR A 108 7.52 30.39 -14.80
C THR A 108 9.04 30.43 -14.63
N THR A 109 9.66 31.54 -15.02
CA THR A 109 11.12 31.73 -14.97
C THR A 109 11.56 32.84 -14.00
N GLY A 110 10.60 33.52 -13.37
CA GLY A 110 10.85 34.64 -12.48
C GLY A 110 11.54 34.21 -11.18
N SER A 111 12.43 35.07 -10.67
CA SER A 111 13.22 34.84 -9.47
C SER A 111 13.05 35.95 -8.43
N TYR A 112 13.30 35.60 -7.17
CA TYR A 112 13.31 36.53 -6.04
C TYR A 112 11.98 37.24 -5.75
N ASN A 113 10.85 36.61 -6.09
CA ASN A 113 9.54 37.17 -5.79
C ASN A 113 9.02 36.67 -4.43
N THR A 114 8.41 37.57 -3.65
CA THR A 114 7.75 37.26 -2.38
C THR A 114 6.26 37.61 -2.49
N GLY A 115 5.39 36.60 -2.51
CA GLY A 115 3.93 36.76 -2.53
C GLY A 115 3.30 36.14 -1.29
N VAL A 116 2.68 36.97 -0.44
CA VAL A 116 2.01 36.52 0.79
C VAL A 116 0.56 37.00 0.77
N GLY A 117 -0.37 36.05 0.65
CA GLY A 117 -1.81 36.31 0.54
C GLY A 117 -2.45 35.54 -0.61
N ALA A 118 -3.77 35.32 -0.52
CA ALA A 118 -4.50 34.65 -1.60
C ALA A 118 -4.44 35.47 -2.89
N GLY A 119 -3.93 34.88 -3.98
CA GLY A 119 -3.75 35.52 -5.27
C GLY A 119 -2.67 36.62 -5.32
N ALA A 120 -1.77 36.70 -4.33
CA ALA A 120 -0.65 37.64 -4.39
C ALA A 120 0.28 37.29 -5.57
N LEU A 121 0.58 38.27 -6.43
CA LEU A 121 1.42 38.11 -7.63
C LEU A 121 0.96 37.00 -8.60
N ILE A 122 -0.34 36.71 -8.66
CA ILE A 122 -0.86 35.56 -9.44
C ILE A 122 -0.47 35.61 -10.92
N LEU A 123 -0.45 36.78 -11.58
CA LEU A 123 -0.02 36.96 -12.98
C LEU A 123 1.36 37.63 -13.10
N ASN A 124 2.23 37.49 -12.10
CA ASN A 124 3.55 38.08 -12.15
C ASN A 124 4.46 37.37 -13.16
N THR A 125 5.12 38.14 -14.03
CA THR A 125 6.13 37.62 -14.98
C THR A 125 7.52 38.23 -14.73
N GLY A 126 7.62 39.21 -13.83
CA GLY A 126 8.86 39.91 -13.49
C GLY A 126 9.62 39.27 -12.32
N ASN A 127 10.74 39.91 -11.98
CA ASN A 127 11.65 39.48 -10.91
C ASN A 127 11.62 40.45 -9.73
N SER A 128 12.05 39.97 -8.56
CA SER A 128 12.31 40.81 -7.38
C SER A 128 11.10 41.61 -6.91
N ASN A 129 9.88 41.07 -7.05
CA ASN A 129 8.66 41.75 -6.59
C ASN A 129 8.24 41.25 -5.21
N THR A 130 7.80 42.16 -4.34
CA THR A 130 7.22 41.83 -3.05
C THR A 130 5.75 42.23 -3.05
N ALA A 131 4.85 41.34 -2.64
CA ALA A 131 3.43 41.62 -2.52
C ALA A 131 2.88 40.96 -1.25
N VAL A 132 2.30 41.76 -0.36
CA VAL A 132 1.68 41.29 0.88
C VAL A 132 0.24 41.76 0.93
N GLY A 133 -0.70 40.82 0.95
CA GLY A 133 -2.13 41.07 0.95
C GLY A 133 -2.88 40.21 -0.07
N THR A 134 -4.19 40.09 0.11
CA THR A 134 -5.05 39.38 -0.84
C THR A 134 -5.05 40.13 -2.18
N ALA A 135 -4.77 39.44 -3.28
CA ALA A 135 -4.68 40.00 -4.63
C ALA A 135 -3.66 41.16 -4.79
N ALA A 136 -2.66 41.26 -3.90
CA ALA A 136 -1.62 42.28 -4.01
C ALA A 136 -0.78 42.05 -5.27
N LEU A 137 -0.54 43.12 -6.04
CA LEU A 137 0.16 43.09 -7.34
C LEU A 137 -0.37 42.01 -8.32
N LEU A 138 -1.68 41.74 -8.30
CA LEU A 138 -2.36 40.71 -9.10
C LEU A 138 -1.93 40.67 -10.58
N LEU A 139 -1.78 41.86 -11.21
CA LEU A 139 -1.56 42.03 -12.65
C LEU A 139 -0.16 42.58 -12.98
N ASN A 140 0.87 42.17 -12.25
CA ASN A 140 2.24 42.62 -12.53
C ASN A 140 2.89 41.87 -13.72
N THR A 141 2.42 42.15 -14.94
CA THR A 141 2.78 41.41 -16.16
C THR A 141 4.11 41.81 -16.82
N ALA A 142 4.86 42.76 -16.24
CA ALA A 142 6.19 43.16 -16.72
C ALA A 142 7.07 43.86 -15.68
N GLY A 143 6.52 44.33 -14.56
CA GLY A 143 7.27 45.10 -13.57
C GLY A 143 8.22 44.23 -12.75
N SER A 144 9.40 44.76 -12.45
CA SER A 144 10.37 44.14 -11.54
C SER A 144 10.76 45.15 -10.47
N ASN A 145 11.09 44.68 -9.27
CA ASN A 145 11.40 45.53 -8.11
C ASN A 145 10.21 46.37 -7.61
N ASN A 146 8.99 45.83 -7.70
CA ASN A 146 7.80 46.45 -7.13
C ASN A 146 7.56 45.97 -5.69
N THR A 147 6.90 46.81 -4.89
CA THR A 147 6.42 46.54 -3.52
C THR A 147 4.94 46.86 -3.37
#